data_AF-A0A8H5DFP6-F1
#
_entry.id   AF-A0A8H5DFP6-F1
#
_cell.length_a   1.000
_cell.length_b   1.000
_cell.length_c   1.000
_cell.angle_alpha   90.00
_cell.angle_beta   90.00
_cell.angle_gamma   90.00
#
_symmetry.space_group_name_H-M   'P 1'
#
loop_
_entity.id
_entity.type
_entity.pdbx_description
1 polymer ?
#
loop_
_entity_poly.entity_id
_entity_poly.type
_entity_poly.pdbx_seq_one_letter_code
_entity_poly.pdbx_strand_id
1 'polypeptide(L)'
;MFLSPHLARCRLITHDFIQHDSPEMAPMQKRAVASKTRASQRYKSKSKTKAAEAHPHPHPRSTSTSTSTSTLRVATDVLLSIKPHHLANIISREKNHEYRKYRLKDGVLRLWLYETGSGGGCSSITHIATIPPTTRHEPGSVPDEPAGIGNADFNAGLKESKYGYPILELYKLKHPVTLHEMTTRWSMGGAPMGWQYVGSDLWEDRWGESEERDERVTKLFQDTQEPARCLEYPS
;
A
#
# COMPACT_ATOMS: atom_id res chain seq x y z
N MET A 1 63.25 -7.33 -26.55
CA MET A 1 62.26 -8.43 -26.55
C MET A 1 61.01 -7.94 -27.26
N PHE A 2 60.49 -8.77 -28.16
CA PHE A 2 59.45 -8.48 -29.16
C PHE A 2 58.07 -8.20 -28.55
N LEU A 3 57.26 -7.32 -29.15
CA LEU A 3 56.16 -7.64 -30.09
C LEU A 3 55.28 -6.42 -30.38
N SER A 4 54.79 -6.37 -31.62
CA SER A 4 53.81 -5.42 -32.17
C SER A 4 52.39 -6.07 -32.14
N PRO A 5 51.34 -5.54 -32.81
CA PRO A 5 50.16 -4.92 -32.21
C PRO A 5 48.84 -5.72 -32.41
N HIS A 6 47.75 -5.36 -31.71
CA HIS A 6 46.41 -5.70 -32.21
C HIS A 6 45.28 -4.78 -31.75
N LEU A 7 44.58 -4.21 -32.74
CA LEU A 7 43.22 -3.67 -32.60
C LEU A 7 42.26 -4.79 -32.19
N ALA A 8 41.31 -4.47 -31.31
CA ALA A 8 40.08 -5.24 -31.17
C ALA A 8 38.87 -4.30 -31.13
N ARG A 9 38.12 -4.32 -32.24
CA ARG A 9 36.73 -3.87 -32.37
C ARG A 9 35.85 -4.56 -31.34
N CYS A 10 34.98 -3.81 -30.66
CA CYS A 10 33.77 -4.38 -30.05
C CYS A 10 32.52 -3.80 -30.72
N ARG A 11 31.60 -4.71 -30.99
CA ARG A 11 30.46 -4.61 -31.91
C ARG A 11 29.30 -3.85 -31.28
N LEU A 12 28.62 -3.07 -32.12
CA LEU A 12 27.22 -2.69 -31.97
C LEU A 12 26.36 -3.96 -31.91
N ILE A 13 25.55 -4.10 -30.86
CA ILE A 13 24.45 -5.07 -30.82
C ILE A 13 23.17 -4.29 -31.11
N THR A 14 22.56 -4.65 -32.23
CA THR A 14 21.22 -4.28 -32.66
C THR A 14 20.19 -4.74 -31.64
N HIS A 15 19.34 -3.83 -31.18
CA HIS A 15 18.15 -4.16 -30.39
C HIS A 15 17.03 -4.53 -31.35
N ASP A 16 16.80 -5.83 -31.50
CA ASP A 16 15.61 -6.35 -32.17
C ASP A 16 14.37 -6.08 -31.32
N PHE A 17 13.46 -5.39 -31.98
CA PHE A 17 12.09 -5.10 -31.64
C PHE A 17 11.30 -6.42 -31.57
N ILE A 18 10.85 -6.82 -30.37
CA ILE A 18 9.87 -7.90 -30.21
C ILE A 18 8.63 -7.31 -29.54
N GLN A 19 7.62 -7.04 -30.36
CA GLN A 19 6.22 -6.98 -29.94
C GLN A 19 5.83 -8.38 -29.42
N HIS A 20 5.52 -8.47 -28.13
CA HIS A 20 4.73 -9.57 -27.61
C HIS A 20 3.34 -9.06 -27.31
N ASP A 21 2.41 -9.37 -28.22
CA ASP A 21 0.98 -9.36 -28.00
C ASP A 21 0.64 -10.13 -26.72
N SER A 22 0.01 -9.44 -25.76
CA SER A 22 -0.64 -10.09 -24.63
C SER A 22 -2.06 -10.51 -25.04
N PRO A 23 -2.50 -11.73 -24.71
CA PRO A 23 -3.79 -12.24 -25.15
C PRO A 23 -4.95 -11.53 -24.44
N GLU A 24 -5.91 -11.14 -25.27
CA GLU A 24 -7.26 -10.69 -24.98
C GLU A 24 -7.99 -11.66 -24.01
N MET A 25 -8.30 -11.17 -22.80
CA MET A 25 -9.04 -11.95 -21.79
C MET A 25 -10.55 -11.79 -22.03
N ALA A 26 -11.19 -12.88 -22.45
CA ALA A 26 -12.63 -13.01 -22.62
C ALA A 26 -13.42 -12.80 -21.28
N PRO A 27 -14.66 -12.29 -21.33
CA PRO A 27 -15.42 -11.93 -20.13
C PRO A 27 -16.02 -13.15 -19.41
N MET A 28 -15.78 -13.22 -18.10
CA MET A 28 -16.32 -14.21 -17.19
C MET A 28 -17.83 -14.02 -16.96
N GLN A 29 -18.61 -15.05 -17.24
CA GLN A 29 -20.07 -15.08 -17.12
C GLN A 29 -20.54 -14.94 -15.66
N LYS A 30 -21.53 -14.06 -15.45
CA LYS A 30 -22.21 -13.82 -14.17
C LYS A 30 -23.10 -15.02 -13.81
N ARG A 31 -22.84 -15.67 -12.67
CA ARG A 31 -23.81 -16.59 -12.04
C ARG A 31 -24.78 -15.80 -11.17
N ALA A 32 -26.07 -15.92 -11.48
CA ALA A 32 -27.18 -15.42 -10.66
C ALA A 32 -27.35 -16.27 -9.40
N VAL A 33 -27.56 -15.62 -8.25
CA VAL A 33 -27.92 -16.28 -6.99
C VAL A 33 -29.38 -15.93 -6.69
N ALA A 34 -30.26 -16.92 -6.80
CA ALA A 34 -31.68 -16.78 -6.50
C ALA A 34 -31.92 -16.98 -4.99
N SER A 35 -32.55 -15.99 -4.37
CA SER A 35 -33.12 -16.01 -3.03
C SER A 35 -34.36 -16.90 -2.95
N LYS A 36 -34.43 -17.81 -1.97
CA LYS A 36 -35.68 -18.45 -1.54
C LYS A 36 -35.80 -18.47 -0.01
N THR A 37 -36.76 -17.69 0.47
CA THR A 37 -37.36 -17.72 1.79
C THR A 37 -38.30 -18.93 1.92
N ARG A 38 -38.28 -19.67 3.04
CA ARG A 38 -39.52 -20.25 3.61
C ARG A 38 -39.42 -20.74 5.06
N ALA A 39 -40.30 -20.13 5.85
CA ALA A 39 -41.04 -20.52 7.06
C ALA A 39 -40.74 -21.80 7.88
N SER A 40 -40.79 -21.57 9.19
CA SER A 40 -41.12 -22.40 10.35
C SER A 40 -41.82 -23.75 10.13
N GLN A 41 -41.37 -24.74 10.90
CA GLN A 41 -42.27 -25.72 11.52
C GLN A 41 -41.78 -26.12 12.91
N ARG A 42 -42.68 -25.90 13.87
CA ARG A 42 -42.62 -26.20 15.29
C ARG A 42 -43.08 -27.65 15.50
N TYR A 43 -42.27 -28.47 16.16
CA TYR A 43 -42.73 -29.73 16.77
C TYR A 43 -42.30 -29.80 18.23
N LYS A 44 -43.23 -30.27 19.08
CA LYS A 44 -43.22 -30.24 20.54
C LYS A 44 -43.54 -31.64 21.03
N SER A 45 -42.67 -32.25 21.85
CA SER A 45 -42.99 -33.33 22.81
C SER A 45 -41.70 -33.76 23.53
N LYS A 46 -41.51 -33.43 24.82
CA LYS A 46 -41.93 -34.13 26.06
C LYS A 46 -40.93 -35.21 26.55
N SER A 47 -40.13 -34.79 27.54
CA SER A 47 -39.82 -35.43 28.84
C SER A 47 -39.49 -36.93 28.94
N LYS A 48 -38.32 -37.26 29.53
CA LYS A 48 -38.21 -37.87 30.88
C LYS A 48 -36.76 -37.97 31.39
N THR A 49 -36.67 -37.91 32.71
CA THR A 49 -35.58 -37.93 33.72
C THR A 49 -34.65 -39.17 33.74
N LYS A 50 -33.39 -38.99 34.16
CA LYS A 50 -32.82 -39.54 35.42
C LYS A 50 -31.36 -39.08 35.68
N ALA A 51 -31.01 -38.99 36.97
CA ALA A 51 -29.79 -38.44 37.56
C ALA A 51 -28.67 -39.48 37.77
N ALA A 52 -27.42 -39.02 37.92
CA ALA A 52 -26.39 -39.55 38.82
C ALA A 52 -25.09 -38.68 38.83
N GLU A 53 -24.93 -37.88 39.88
CA GLU A 53 -23.77 -37.65 40.77
C GLU A 53 -22.30 -37.91 40.34
N ALA A 54 -21.43 -36.89 40.44
CA ALA A 54 -20.06 -36.95 41.02
C ALA A 54 -19.42 -35.54 41.19
N HIS A 55 -18.65 -35.37 42.27
CA HIS A 55 -18.09 -34.16 42.89
C HIS A 55 -16.77 -33.61 42.25
N PRO A 56 -16.19 -32.47 42.71
CA PRO A 56 -15.52 -31.46 41.87
C PRO A 56 -13.98 -31.46 41.91
N HIS A 57 -13.35 -30.95 40.85
CA HIS A 57 -11.96 -30.47 40.87
C HIS A 57 -11.87 -29.07 40.21
N PRO A 58 -11.47 -28.01 40.94
CA PRO A 58 -11.13 -26.74 40.32
C PRO A 58 -9.68 -26.80 39.85
N HIS A 59 -9.45 -26.95 38.55
CA HIS A 59 -8.16 -26.60 37.97
C HIS A 59 -8.03 -25.07 38.01
N PRO A 60 -6.93 -24.51 38.56
CA PRO A 60 -6.71 -23.08 38.50
C PRO A 60 -6.49 -22.70 37.04
N ARG A 61 -7.48 -21.99 36.49
CA ARG A 61 -7.34 -21.28 35.22
C ARG A 61 -6.26 -20.23 35.46
N SER A 62 -5.03 -20.52 35.02
CA SER A 62 -4.03 -19.49 34.84
C SER A 62 -4.60 -18.52 33.81
N THR A 63 -5.19 -17.43 34.30
CA THR A 63 -5.27 -16.19 33.55
C THR A 63 -3.83 -15.75 33.34
N SER A 64 -3.19 -16.30 32.31
CA SER A 64 -2.21 -15.53 31.56
C SER A 64 -2.99 -14.35 31.02
N THR A 65 -3.01 -13.27 31.78
CA THR A 65 -3.24 -11.94 31.23
C THR A 65 -2.10 -11.73 30.26
N SER A 66 -2.28 -12.22 29.02
CA SER A 66 -1.57 -11.66 27.89
C SER A 66 -2.03 -10.22 27.87
N THR A 67 -1.21 -9.36 28.49
CA THR A 67 -1.28 -7.92 28.27
C THR A 67 -1.00 -7.76 26.79
N SER A 68 -2.06 -7.84 26.00
CA SER A 68 -2.03 -7.47 24.59
C SER A 68 -1.71 -6.00 24.62
N THR A 69 -0.43 -5.68 24.46
CA THR A 69 0.02 -4.37 24.02
C THR A 69 -0.64 -4.16 22.67
N SER A 70 -1.88 -3.66 22.70
CA SER A 70 -2.55 -3.15 21.53
C SER A 70 -1.66 -2.03 21.03
N THR A 71 -0.85 -2.34 20.01
CA THR A 71 0.03 -1.37 19.39
C THR A 71 -0.84 -0.23 18.90
N LEU A 72 -0.71 0.93 19.55
CA LEU A 72 -1.44 2.12 19.16
C LEU A 72 -1.14 2.38 17.68
N ARG A 73 -2.16 2.71 16.90
CA ARG A 73 -2.00 2.94 15.47
C ARG A 73 -2.00 4.44 15.19
N VAL A 74 -1.09 4.87 14.32
CA VAL A 74 -0.97 6.26 13.90
C VAL A 74 -1.94 6.53 12.76
N ALA A 75 -3.05 7.21 13.06
CA ALA A 75 -4.15 7.40 12.11
C ALA A 75 -3.79 8.27 10.88
N THR A 76 -2.69 9.01 10.96
CA THR A 76 -2.17 9.83 9.84
C THR A 76 -1.32 9.01 8.85
N ASP A 77 -1.00 7.75 9.17
CA ASP A 77 -0.01 6.95 8.46
C ASP A 77 -0.58 5.61 8.04
N VAL A 78 -0.67 5.39 6.73
CA VAL A 78 -1.24 4.18 6.16
C VAL A 78 -0.15 3.36 5.48
N LEU A 79 -0.02 2.11 5.88
CA LEU A 79 0.78 1.10 5.22
C LEU A 79 -0.04 0.38 4.15
N LEU A 80 0.51 0.31 2.94
CA LEU A 80 -0.09 -0.37 1.80
C LEU A 80 0.98 -1.04 0.92
N SER A 81 0.55 -2.04 0.14
CA SER A 81 1.41 -2.71 -0.83
C SER A 81 1.46 -1.97 -2.17
N ILE A 82 2.62 -1.97 -2.81
CA ILE A 82 2.88 -1.43 -4.14
C ILE A 82 3.78 -2.38 -4.95
N LYS A 83 3.53 -2.51 -6.26
CA LYS A 83 4.39 -3.29 -7.15
C LYS A 83 5.67 -2.52 -7.51
N PRO A 84 6.81 -3.20 -7.74
CA PRO A 84 8.08 -2.54 -8.05
C PRO A 84 8.03 -1.52 -9.19
N HIS A 85 7.39 -1.86 -10.31
CA HIS A 85 7.27 -0.93 -11.45
C HIS A 85 6.45 0.32 -11.13
N HIS A 86 5.40 0.22 -10.32
CA HIS A 86 4.64 1.41 -9.89
C HIS A 86 5.45 2.29 -8.95
N LEU A 87 6.22 1.68 -8.05
CA LEU A 87 7.13 2.41 -7.17
C LEU A 87 8.23 3.11 -7.98
N ALA A 88 8.83 2.42 -8.96
CA ALA A 88 9.81 2.99 -9.88
C ALA A 88 9.25 4.22 -10.62
N ASN A 89 8.02 4.15 -11.13
CA ASN A 89 7.37 5.27 -11.81
C ASN A 89 7.10 6.45 -10.86
N ILE A 90 6.88 6.22 -9.56
CA ILE A 90 6.76 7.30 -8.58
C ILE A 90 8.14 7.92 -8.34
N ILE A 91 9.19 7.10 -8.20
CA ILE A 91 10.58 7.56 -8.02
C ILE A 91 11.03 8.42 -9.22
N SER A 92 10.72 8.01 -10.45
CA SER A 92 10.99 8.77 -11.67
C SER A 92 10.10 10.00 -11.86
N ARG A 93 9.10 10.18 -10.98
CA ARG A 93 8.04 11.20 -11.03
C ARG A 93 7.09 11.10 -12.22
N GLU A 94 7.17 10.05 -13.02
CA GLU A 94 6.24 9.81 -14.12
C GLU A 94 4.83 9.43 -13.60
N LYS A 95 4.73 8.88 -12.40
CA LYS A 95 3.47 8.62 -11.69
C LYS A 95 3.33 9.58 -10.51
N ASN A 96 2.44 10.56 -10.64
CA ASN A 96 2.22 11.63 -9.65
C ASN A 96 1.01 11.39 -8.72
N HIS A 97 0.22 10.34 -8.96
CA HIS A 97 -0.92 9.97 -8.12
C HIS A 97 -0.88 8.50 -7.73
N GLU A 98 -1.28 8.18 -6.50
CA GLU A 98 -1.60 6.81 -6.09
C GLU A 98 -3.11 6.55 -6.23
N TYR A 99 -3.49 5.47 -6.91
CA TYR A 99 -4.90 5.18 -7.24
C TYR A 99 -5.43 3.99 -6.45
N ARG A 100 -6.57 4.15 -5.76
CA ARG A 100 -7.20 3.09 -4.95
C ARG A 100 -8.70 2.94 -5.19
N LYS A 101 -9.20 1.72 -5.03
CA LYS A 101 -10.65 1.41 -5.04
C LYS A 101 -11.37 1.92 -3.79
N TYR A 102 -10.67 2.02 -2.68
CA TYR A 102 -11.20 2.44 -1.38
C TYR A 102 -10.73 3.85 -1.02
N ARG A 103 -11.54 4.52 -0.19
CA ARG A 103 -11.24 5.84 0.34
C ARG A 103 -10.39 5.72 1.61
N LEU A 104 -9.34 6.52 1.70
CA LEU A 104 -8.59 6.76 2.93
C LEU A 104 -9.34 7.78 3.79
N LYS A 105 -9.21 7.66 5.11
CA LYS A 105 -9.82 8.63 6.02
C LYS A 105 -9.18 10.01 5.79
N ASP A 106 -9.98 11.05 5.87
CA ASP A 106 -9.45 12.43 5.88
C ASP A 106 -8.50 12.60 7.09
N GLY A 107 -7.39 13.28 6.87
CA GLY A 107 -6.29 13.41 7.83
C GLY A 107 -5.16 12.40 7.66
N VAL A 108 -5.26 11.44 6.74
CA VAL A 108 -4.09 10.64 6.34
C VAL A 108 -3.10 11.55 5.61
N LEU A 109 -1.85 11.55 6.07
CA LEU A 109 -0.78 12.40 5.57
C LEU A 109 0.28 11.60 4.82
N ARG A 110 0.43 10.32 5.14
CA ARG A 110 1.56 9.50 4.69
C ARG A 110 1.14 8.10 4.26
N LEU A 111 1.72 7.67 3.14
CA LEU A 111 1.59 6.33 2.59
C LEU A 111 2.94 5.61 2.75
N TRP A 112 2.99 4.63 3.63
CA TRP A 112 4.13 3.73 3.79
C TRP A 112 4.01 2.63 2.74
N LEU A 113 5.00 2.57 1.86
CA LEU A 113 4.97 1.75 0.65
C LEU A 113 5.74 0.45 0.89
N TYR A 114 4.99 -0.64 1.10
CA TYR A 114 5.53 -2.00 1.08
C TYR A 114 5.71 -2.46 -0.36
N GLU A 115 6.96 -2.54 -0.80
CA GLU A 115 7.30 -3.06 -2.12
C GLU A 115 7.14 -4.57 -2.15
N THR A 116 6.24 -5.07 -3.00
CA THR A 116 5.98 -6.50 -3.10
C THR A 116 7.13 -7.26 -3.75
N GLY A 117 7.46 -8.45 -3.28
CA GLY A 117 8.47 -9.31 -3.92
C GLY A 117 8.08 -9.89 -5.28
N SER A 118 6.79 -9.86 -5.65
CA SER A 118 6.38 -10.28 -6.99
C SER A 118 6.92 -9.31 -8.04
N GLY A 119 7.62 -9.85 -9.04
CA GLY A 119 8.27 -9.04 -10.07
C GLY A 119 9.63 -8.44 -9.66
N GLY A 120 10.34 -9.06 -8.71
CA GLY A 120 11.73 -8.71 -8.39
C GLY A 120 11.93 -7.65 -7.30
N GLY A 121 10.87 -7.31 -6.56
CA GLY A 121 10.94 -6.34 -5.46
C GLY A 121 11.50 -6.90 -4.15
N CYS A 122 11.63 -6.03 -3.14
CA CYS A 122 12.34 -6.34 -1.90
C CYS A 122 11.50 -6.92 -0.75
N SER A 123 10.18 -7.10 -0.90
CA SER A 123 9.28 -7.57 0.19
C SER A 123 9.47 -6.81 1.50
N SER A 124 9.57 -5.49 1.39
CA SER A 124 9.95 -4.59 2.47
C SER A 124 9.24 -3.25 2.32
N ILE A 125 9.03 -2.54 3.44
CA ILE A 125 8.71 -1.13 3.39
C ILE A 125 9.99 -0.38 3.04
N THR A 126 9.97 0.35 1.93
CA THR A 126 11.16 1.02 1.41
C THR A 126 10.99 2.53 1.32
N HIS A 127 9.76 3.00 1.10
CA HIS A 127 9.47 4.40 0.85
C HIS A 127 8.26 4.89 1.62
N ILE A 128 8.21 6.19 1.86
CA ILE A 128 7.09 6.90 2.47
C ILE A 128 6.74 8.07 1.56
N ALA A 129 5.52 8.07 1.02
CA ALA A 129 5.00 9.18 0.23
C ALA A 129 4.12 10.08 1.12
N THR A 130 4.20 11.39 0.95
CA THR A 130 3.25 12.33 1.59
C THR A 130 2.13 12.67 0.63
N ILE A 131 0.94 12.88 1.19
CA ILE A 131 -0.27 13.26 0.47
C ILE A 131 -0.95 14.42 1.20
N PRO A 132 -1.77 15.24 0.51
CA PRO A 132 -2.57 16.25 1.18
C PRO A 132 -3.61 15.60 2.13
N PRO A 133 -3.87 16.19 3.31
CA PRO A 133 -4.75 15.59 4.34
C PRO A 133 -6.19 15.37 3.87
N THR A 134 -6.68 16.22 2.98
CA THR A 134 -8.10 16.28 2.60
C THR A 134 -8.32 16.13 1.10
N THR A 135 -7.30 16.42 0.29
CA THR A 135 -7.42 16.41 -1.17
C THR A 135 -7.29 15.00 -1.71
N ARG A 136 -8.26 14.62 -2.52
CA ARG A 136 -8.27 13.40 -3.33
C ARG A 136 -9.08 13.69 -4.59
N HIS A 137 -8.76 12.99 -5.66
CA HIS A 137 -9.44 13.11 -6.94
C HIS A 137 -10.36 11.91 -7.17
N GLU A 138 -11.53 12.20 -7.72
CA GLU A 138 -12.43 11.22 -8.32
C GLU A 138 -12.24 11.24 -9.85
N PRO A 139 -12.67 10.20 -10.59
CA PRO A 139 -12.58 10.19 -12.05
C PRO A 139 -13.11 11.50 -12.66
N GLY A 140 -12.26 12.16 -13.46
CA GLY A 140 -12.56 13.42 -14.16
C GLY A 140 -12.05 14.66 -13.44
N SER A 141 -11.41 14.50 -12.26
CA SER A 141 -10.95 15.62 -11.44
C SER A 141 -9.43 15.69 -11.23
N VAL A 142 -8.66 14.72 -11.76
CA VAL A 142 -7.18 14.82 -11.74
C VAL A 142 -6.77 15.89 -12.76
N PRO A 143 -5.91 16.86 -12.40
CA PRO A 143 -5.40 17.84 -13.36
C PRO A 143 -4.66 17.19 -14.53
N ASP A 144 -4.79 17.75 -15.73
CA ASP A 144 -4.06 17.28 -16.91
C ASP A 144 -2.56 17.58 -16.81
N GLU A 145 -2.21 18.68 -16.13
CA GLU A 145 -0.83 19.08 -15.89
C GLU A 145 -0.51 19.18 -14.37
N PRO A 146 0.65 18.67 -13.91
CA PRO A 146 1.63 17.92 -14.71
C PRO A 146 1.09 16.56 -15.16
N ALA A 147 1.41 16.16 -16.38
CA ALA A 147 1.07 14.85 -16.90
C ALA A 147 1.59 13.72 -15.97
N GLY A 148 0.81 12.64 -15.85
CA GLY A 148 1.15 11.52 -15.00
C GLY A 148 0.57 10.21 -15.50
N ILE A 149 1.34 9.12 -15.35
CA ILE A 149 0.97 7.78 -15.77
C ILE A 149 -0.36 7.38 -15.11
N GLY A 150 -1.36 7.16 -15.97
CA GLY A 150 -2.70 6.74 -15.60
C GLY A 150 -3.66 7.86 -15.24
N ASN A 151 -3.28 9.15 -15.34
CA ASN A 151 -4.19 10.28 -15.10
C ASN A 151 -5.33 10.30 -16.11
N ALA A 152 -5.01 10.22 -17.41
CA ALA A 152 -6.01 10.17 -18.48
C ALA A 152 -6.95 8.97 -18.33
N ASP A 153 -6.42 7.76 -18.13
CA ASP A 153 -7.22 6.55 -17.91
C ASP A 153 -8.13 6.66 -16.69
N PHE A 154 -7.61 7.24 -15.58
CA PHE A 154 -8.39 7.44 -14.37
C PHE A 154 -9.53 8.43 -14.62
N ASN A 155 -9.23 9.55 -15.28
CA ASN A 155 -10.22 10.57 -15.60
C ASN A 155 -11.30 10.08 -16.56
N ALA A 156 -10.93 9.24 -17.52
CA ALA A 156 -11.86 8.59 -18.44
C ALA A 156 -12.67 7.44 -17.79
N GLY A 157 -12.44 7.13 -16.51
CA GLY A 157 -13.13 6.04 -15.81
C GLY A 157 -12.72 4.64 -16.26
N LEU A 158 -11.56 4.51 -16.93
CA LEU A 158 -11.04 3.24 -17.44
C LEU A 158 -10.30 2.42 -16.38
N LYS A 159 -10.03 3.02 -15.21
CA LYS A 159 -9.44 2.33 -14.06
C LYS A 159 -10.54 1.88 -13.10
N GLU A 160 -10.35 0.71 -12.49
CA GLU A 160 -11.24 0.25 -11.41
C GLU A 160 -11.12 1.09 -10.12
N SER A 161 -10.05 1.86 -9.99
CA SER A 161 -9.82 2.76 -8.86
C SER A 161 -10.82 3.92 -8.87
N LYS A 162 -11.22 4.36 -7.67
CA LYS A 162 -12.21 5.43 -7.47
C LYS A 162 -11.61 6.70 -6.89
N TYR A 163 -10.41 6.61 -6.33
CA TYR A 163 -9.75 7.70 -5.64
C TYR A 163 -8.29 7.79 -6.09
N GLY A 164 -7.86 8.99 -6.48
CA GLY A 164 -6.47 9.35 -6.77
C GLY A 164 -5.93 10.27 -5.68
N TYR A 165 -4.80 9.91 -5.07
CA TYR A 165 -4.12 10.70 -4.06
C TYR A 165 -2.87 11.34 -4.66
N PRO A 166 -2.79 12.68 -4.72
CA PRO A 166 -1.59 13.37 -5.18
C PRO A 166 -0.40 13.01 -4.29
N ILE A 167 0.73 12.65 -4.91
CA ILE A 167 1.98 12.37 -4.20
C ILE A 167 2.78 13.67 -4.15
N LEU A 168 2.87 14.27 -2.97
CA LEU A 168 3.55 15.56 -2.78
C LEU A 168 5.04 15.36 -2.58
N GLU A 169 5.44 14.40 -1.75
CA GLU A 169 6.85 14.14 -1.46
C GLU A 169 7.09 12.64 -1.41
N LEU A 170 8.32 12.24 -1.68
CA LEU A 170 8.74 10.86 -1.51
C LEU A 170 10.03 10.81 -0.70
N TYR A 171 10.02 9.94 0.29
CA TYR A 171 11.15 9.64 1.15
C TYR A 171 11.53 8.17 0.98
N LYS A 172 12.82 7.88 0.98
CA LYS A 172 13.37 6.53 1.04
C LYS A 172 13.85 6.24 2.46
N LEU A 173 13.44 5.11 3.03
CA LEU A 173 14.00 4.63 4.29
C LEU A 173 15.46 4.25 4.09
N LYS A 174 16.35 4.77 4.94
CA LYS A 174 17.77 4.36 4.95
C LYS A 174 17.92 2.89 5.33
N HIS A 175 17.05 2.42 6.22
CA HIS A 175 16.92 1.02 6.61
C HIS A 175 15.53 0.50 6.26
N PRO A 176 15.36 -0.18 5.12
CA PRO A 176 14.11 -0.83 4.75
C PRO A 176 13.61 -1.76 5.85
N VAL A 177 12.29 -1.86 5.98
CA VAL A 177 11.64 -2.73 6.97
C VAL A 177 11.18 -4.00 6.28
N THR A 178 11.88 -5.09 6.54
CA THR A 178 11.56 -6.39 5.95
C THR A 178 10.28 -6.98 6.53
N LEU A 179 9.65 -7.88 5.78
CA LEU A 179 8.51 -8.65 6.28
C LEU A 179 8.81 -9.39 7.60
N HIS A 180 10.06 -9.86 7.77
CA HIS A 180 10.48 -10.52 9.01
C HIS A 180 10.53 -9.55 10.20
N GLU A 181 11.09 -8.36 10.02
CA GLU A 181 11.11 -7.36 11.10
C GLU A 181 9.69 -6.86 11.44
N MET A 182 8.82 -6.69 10.44
CA MET A 182 7.41 -6.32 10.65
C MET A 182 6.71 -7.26 11.63
N THR A 183 6.88 -8.58 11.45
CA THR A 183 6.20 -9.59 12.27
C THR A 183 6.86 -9.78 13.63
N THR A 184 8.19 -9.72 13.69
CA THR A 184 8.95 -10.02 14.93
C THR A 184 9.13 -8.82 15.85
N ARG A 185 9.45 -7.64 15.30
CA ARG A 185 9.77 -6.44 16.09
C ARG A 185 8.54 -5.59 16.42
N TRP A 186 7.58 -5.52 15.51
CA TRP A 186 6.40 -4.64 15.64
C TRP A 186 5.07 -5.39 15.67
N SER A 187 5.11 -6.73 15.74
CA SER A 187 3.92 -7.59 15.84
C SER A 187 2.85 -7.29 14.78
N MET A 188 3.27 -6.89 13.58
CA MET A 188 2.36 -6.62 12.47
C MET A 188 1.95 -7.93 11.78
N GLY A 189 0.73 -7.98 11.23
CA GLY A 189 0.13 -9.18 10.63
C GLY A 189 0.72 -9.63 9.28
N GLY A 190 1.99 -9.33 9.02
CA GLY A 190 2.68 -9.67 7.76
C GLY A 190 2.47 -8.66 6.64
N ALA A 191 2.63 -9.13 5.40
CA ALA A 191 2.58 -8.28 4.21
C ALA A 191 1.17 -7.66 4.04
N PRO A 192 1.05 -6.37 3.70
CA PRO A 192 -0.26 -5.74 3.56
C PRO A 192 -1.07 -6.35 2.41
N MET A 193 -2.16 -7.06 2.72
CA MET A 193 -3.14 -7.56 1.73
C MET A 193 -4.07 -6.45 1.21
N GLY A 194 -4.12 -5.31 1.89
CA GLY A 194 -4.90 -4.13 1.54
C GLY A 194 -4.21 -2.88 2.07
N TRP A 195 -4.79 -2.28 3.10
CA TRP A 195 -4.16 -1.21 3.88
C TRP A 195 -4.38 -1.40 5.37
N GLN A 196 -3.48 -0.86 6.17
CA GLN A 196 -3.61 -0.75 7.63
C GLN A 196 -2.93 0.52 8.11
N TYR A 197 -3.31 1.05 9.26
CA TYR A 197 -2.54 2.12 9.88
C TYR A 197 -1.21 1.60 10.43
N VAL A 198 -0.16 2.43 10.37
CA VAL A 198 1.17 2.10 10.90
C VAL A 198 1.11 2.02 12.43
N GLY A 199 1.85 1.08 13.03
CA GLY A 199 1.98 1.00 14.49
C GLY A 199 2.85 2.13 15.02
N SER A 200 2.52 2.68 16.20
CA SER A 200 3.28 3.73 16.88
C SER A 200 4.76 3.43 16.93
N ASP A 201 5.11 2.19 17.27
CA ASP A 201 6.48 1.77 17.49
C ASP A 201 7.29 1.70 16.17
N LEU A 202 6.62 1.36 15.06
CA LEU A 202 7.23 1.39 13.73
C LEU A 202 7.38 2.83 13.24
N TRP A 203 6.34 3.64 13.46
CA TRP A 203 6.35 5.05 13.12
C TRP A 203 7.47 5.78 13.86
N GLU A 204 7.59 5.57 15.18
CA GLU A 204 8.61 6.19 16.04
C GLU A 204 10.02 5.76 15.63
N ASP A 205 10.24 4.49 15.28
CA ASP A 205 11.58 3.99 14.89
C ASP A 205 12.04 4.48 13.51
N ARG A 206 11.13 4.55 12.54
CA ARG A 206 11.49 4.77 11.11
C ARG A 206 11.16 6.17 10.60
N TRP A 207 10.29 6.89 11.30
CA TRP A 207 9.91 8.27 10.96
C TRP A 207 10.15 9.20 12.15
N GLY A 208 9.42 9.01 13.25
CA GLY A 208 9.44 9.80 14.48
C GLY A 208 9.34 11.30 14.27
N GLU A 209 9.73 12.07 15.28
CA GLU A 209 9.74 13.53 15.24
C GLU A 209 10.92 14.11 14.43
N SER A 210 10.92 15.43 14.18
CA SER A 210 11.74 16.03 13.13
C SER A 210 13.24 16.05 13.40
N GLU A 211 13.66 16.05 14.67
CA GLU A 211 15.06 16.32 15.04
C GLU A 211 16.06 15.25 14.55
N GLU A 212 15.60 14.04 14.28
CA GLU A 212 16.43 12.92 13.80
C GLU A 212 15.99 12.38 12.44
N ARG A 213 15.08 13.07 11.75
CA ARG A 213 14.41 12.48 10.57
C ARG A 213 15.39 12.22 9.43
N ASP A 214 16.37 13.09 9.25
CA ASP A 214 17.40 12.95 8.21
C ASP A 214 18.33 11.75 8.45
N GLU A 215 18.37 11.19 9.67
CA GLU A 215 19.12 9.96 9.97
C GLU A 215 18.35 8.70 9.55
N ARG A 216 17.03 8.81 9.37
CA ARG A 216 16.12 7.68 9.14
C ARG A 216 15.66 7.59 7.70
N VAL A 217 15.49 8.74 7.05
CA VAL A 217 15.04 8.86 5.65
C VAL A 217 15.96 9.74 4.82
N THR A 218 15.95 9.48 3.51
CA THR A 218 16.46 10.40 2.50
C THR A 218 15.28 10.93 1.70
N LYS A 219 15.09 12.25 1.65
CA LYS A 219 14.10 12.86 0.77
C LYS A 219 14.53 12.71 -0.69
N LEU A 220 13.67 12.14 -1.52
CA LEU A 220 13.94 11.93 -2.95
C LEU A 220 13.44 13.10 -3.79
N PHE A 221 12.23 13.57 -3.51
CA PHE A 221 11.70 14.78 -4.14
C PHE A 221 10.63 15.43 -3.27
N GLN A 222 10.34 16.69 -3.61
CA GLN A 222 9.18 17.45 -3.18
C GLN A 222 8.57 18.07 -4.41
N ASP A 223 7.28 17.84 -4.63
CA ASP A 223 6.53 18.53 -5.64
C ASP A 223 6.35 19.97 -5.17
N THR A 224 7.04 20.88 -5.85
CA THR A 224 6.89 22.31 -5.67
C THR A 224 5.65 22.70 -6.46
N GLN A 225 4.46 22.29 -6.00
CA GLN A 225 3.26 23.00 -6.40
C GLN A 225 3.35 24.37 -5.75
N GLU A 226 4.05 25.29 -6.42
CA GLU A 226 4.01 26.69 -6.10
C GLU A 226 2.52 27.06 -6.08
N PRO A 227 1.95 27.55 -4.96
CA PRO A 227 0.59 28.05 -5.01
C PRO A 227 0.64 29.16 -6.05
N ALA A 228 -0.19 29.05 -7.09
CA ALA A 228 -0.31 30.06 -8.12
C ALA A 228 -0.39 31.42 -7.40
N ARG A 229 0.72 32.17 -7.44
CA ARG A 229 0.72 33.53 -6.93
C ARG A 229 -0.30 34.23 -7.79
N CYS A 230 -1.44 34.58 -7.19
CA CYS A 230 -2.37 35.52 -7.77
C CYS A 230 -1.51 36.69 -8.22
N LEU A 231 -1.36 36.85 -9.54
CA LEU A 231 -0.71 38.02 -10.10
C LEU A 231 -1.58 39.19 -9.66
N GLU A 232 -1.12 39.90 -8.64
CA GLU A 232 -1.62 41.24 -8.34
C GLU A 232 -1.41 42.06 -9.61
N TYR A 233 -2.51 42.36 -10.29
CA TYR A 233 -2.51 43.34 -11.37
C TYR A 233 -2.28 44.70 -10.73
N PRO A 234 -1.20 45.44 -11.06
CA PRO A 234 -1.09 46.82 -10.64
C PRO A 234 -2.21 47.64 -11.30
N SER A 235 -2.84 48.48 -10.48
CA SER A 235 -3.93 49.40 -10.85
C SER A 235 -3.48 50.50 -11.81
#